data_AF-A0A7Y5J487-F1
#
_entry.id   AF-A0A7Y5J487-F1
#
_cell.length_a   1.000
_cell.length_b   1.000
_cell.length_c   1.000
_cell.angle_alpha   90.00
_cell.angle_beta   90.00
_cell.angle_gamma   90.00
#
_symmetry.space_group_name_H-M   'P 1'
#
loop_
_entity.id
_entity.type
_entity.pdbx_description
1 polymer ?
#
loop_
_entity_poly.entity_id
_entity_poly.type
_entity_poly.pdbx_seq_one_letter_code
_entity_poly.pdbx_strand_id
1 'polypeptide(L)'
;MIEDFKMWIERSNELARQAVEVYQPEVEQLIRNQMTDEHQIQRTLDYLLDFCFDAQMLLLFKKLCRYYWEINPRATADYINFYREMWDDGGK
;
A
#
# COMPACT_ATOMS: atom_id res chain seq x y z
N MET A 1 -9.97 28.90 -4.26
CA MET A 1 -10.78 27.67 -4.06
C MET A 1 -10.34 26.55 -5.01
N ILE A 2 -10.37 26.73 -6.33
CA ILE A 2 -9.89 25.70 -7.28
C ILE A 2 -8.34 25.62 -7.28
N GLU A 3 -7.62 26.74 -7.26
CA GLU A 3 -6.15 26.71 -7.10
C GLU A 3 -5.71 26.03 -5.81
N ASP A 4 -6.39 26.30 -4.69
CA ASP A 4 -6.07 25.66 -3.41
C ASP A 4 -6.21 24.15 -3.52
N PHE A 5 -7.32 23.68 -4.10
CA PHE A 5 -7.58 22.25 -4.29
C PHE A 5 -6.52 21.59 -5.18
N LYS A 6 -6.11 22.23 -6.28
CA LYS A 6 -5.01 21.74 -7.12
C LYS A 6 -3.70 21.61 -6.34
N MET A 7 -3.37 22.60 -5.52
CA MET A 7 -2.19 22.56 -4.65
C MET A 7 -2.24 21.40 -3.65
N TRP A 8 -3.40 21.09 -3.08
CA TRP A 8 -3.56 19.92 -2.19
C TRP A 8 -3.33 18.60 -2.93
N ILE A 9 -3.84 18.46 -4.15
CA ILE A 9 -3.60 17.27 -4.98
C ILE A 9 -2.11 17.13 -5.32
N GLU A 10 -1.44 18.21 -5.72
CA GLU A 10 0.00 18.19 -6.02
C GLU A 10 0.83 17.77 -4.81
N ARG A 11 0.51 18.30 -3.62
CA ARG A 11 1.17 17.88 -2.37
C ARG A 11 0.90 16.43 -2.01
N SER A 12 -0.31 15.94 -2.25
CA SER A 12 -0.67 14.54 -2.00
C SER A 12 0.10 13.60 -2.94
N ASN A 13 0.20 13.94 -4.22
CA ASN A 13 0.98 13.17 -5.19
C ASN A 13 2.48 13.18 -4.88
N GLU A 14 3.01 14.32 -4.43
CA GLU A 14 4.41 14.42 -4.00
C GLU A 14 4.68 13.57 -2.76
N LEU A 15 3.76 13.57 -1.78
CA LEU A 15 3.86 12.71 -0.61
C LEU A 15 3.82 11.23 -0.99
N ALA A 16 2.97 10.83 -1.94
CA ALA A 16 2.93 9.46 -2.44
C ALA A 16 4.25 9.05 -3.10
N ARG A 17 4.87 9.93 -3.90
CA ARG A 17 6.20 9.69 -4.49
C ARG A 17 7.27 9.46 -3.44
N GLN A 18 7.30 10.30 -2.40
CA GLN A 18 8.24 10.13 -1.29
C GLN A 18 7.95 8.84 -0.51
N ALA A 19 6.68 8.48 -0.33
CA ALA A 19 6.31 7.22 0.29
C ALA A 19 6.83 6.00 -0.51
N VAL A 20 6.80 6.04 -1.85
CA VAL A 20 7.39 4.98 -2.69
C VAL A 20 8.87 4.82 -2.40
N GLU A 21 9.63 5.93 -2.34
CA GLU A 21 11.08 5.89 -2.08
C GLU A 21 11.41 5.29 -0.71
N VAL A 22 10.55 5.53 0.29
CA VAL A 22 10.71 5.00 1.66
C VAL A 22 10.31 3.53 1.75
N TYR A 23 9.12 3.18 1.25
CA TYR A 23 8.54 1.85 1.48
C TYR A 23 9.00 0.81 0.48
N GLN A 24 9.44 1.18 -0.73
CA GLN A 24 9.98 0.22 -1.69
C GLN A 24 11.12 -0.63 -1.10
N PRO A 25 12.22 -0.04 -0.56
CA PRO A 25 13.30 -0.84 0.01
C PRO A 25 12.85 -1.66 1.23
N GLU A 26 11.90 -1.16 2.02
CA GLU A 26 11.33 -1.89 3.17
C GLU A 26 10.59 -3.15 2.73
N VAL A 27 9.64 -3.03 1.79
CA VAL A 27 8.90 -4.17 1.22
C VAL A 27 9.86 -5.18 0.61
N GLU A 28 10.87 -4.71 -0.12
CA GLU A 28 11.87 -5.60 -0.68
C GLU A 28 12.72 -6.31 0.37
N GLN A 29 13.08 -5.64 1.47
CA GLN A 29 13.82 -6.27 2.56
C GLN A 29 12.99 -7.32 3.29
N LEU A 30 11.71 -7.05 3.56
CA LEU A 30 10.79 -8.03 4.16
C LEU A 30 10.74 -9.32 3.34
N ILE A 31 10.60 -9.18 2.02
CA ILE A 31 10.51 -10.32 1.10
C ILE A 31 11.88 -11.02 0.95
N ARG A 32 12.97 -10.28 0.74
CA ARG A 32 14.32 -10.85 0.56
C ARG A 32 14.79 -11.62 1.79
N ASN A 33 14.52 -11.09 2.98
CA ASN A 33 14.90 -11.73 4.24
C ASN A 33 13.92 -12.82 4.66
N GLN A 34 12.89 -13.09 3.85
CA GLN A 34 11.84 -14.07 4.14
C GLN A 34 11.23 -13.86 5.53
N MET A 35 10.96 -12.59 5.87
CA MET A 35 10.38 -12.22 7.15
C MET A 35 8.99 -12.86 7.26
N THR A 36 8.72 -13.51 8.40
CA THR A 36 7.43 -14.18 8.67
C THR A 36 6.69 -13.56 9.86
N ASP A 37 7.24 -12.49 10.44
CA ASP A 37 6.56 -11.71 11.47
C ASP A 37 5.33 -11.03 10.89
N GLU A 38 4.16 -11.60 11.18
CA GLU A 38 2.88 -11.12 10.70
C GLU A 38 2.59 -9.69 11.15
N HIS A 39 2.98 -9.30 12.37
CA HIS A 39 2.73 -7.94 12.86
C HIS A 39 3.50 -6.91 12.05
N GLN A 40 4.75 -7.22 11.70
CA GLN A 40 5.55 -6.33 10.87
C GLN A 40 4.96 -6.22 9.45
N ILE A 41 4.58 -7.34 8.84
CA ILE A 41 4.01 -7.36 7.49
C ILE A 41 2.68 -6.61 7.43
N GLN A 42 1.77 -6.87 8.38
CA GLN A 42 0.47 -6.20 8.47
C GLN A 42 0.64 -4.70 8.66
N ARG A 43 1.52 -4.28 9.56
CA ARG A 43 1.82 -2.85 9.76
C ARG A 43 2.35 -2.18 8.49
N THR A 44 3.24 -2.83 7.74
CA THR A 44 3.70 -2.29 6.45
C THR A 44 2.55 -2.25 5.44
N LEU A 45 1.66 -3.26 5.40
CA LEU A 45 0.48 -3.25 4.53
C LEU A 45 -0.48 -2.11 4.87
N ASP A 46 -0.72 -1.80 6.15
CA ASP A 46 -1.54 -0.66 6.58
C ASP A 46 -0.99 0.65 5.99
N TYR A 47 0.32 0.89 6.14
CA TYR A 47 0.96 2.09 5.59
C TYR A 47 0.89 2.16 4.06
N LEU A 48 1.06 1.04 3.36
CA LEU A 48 0.95 1.02 1.91
C LEU A 48 -0.49 1.31 1.45
N LEU A 49 -1.49 0.81 2.19
CA LEU A 49 -2.90 0.96 1.88
C LEU A 49 -3.36 2.43 1.90
N ASP A 50 -2.82 3.24 2.83
CA ASP A 50 -3.08 4.69 2.94
C ASP A 50 -2.74 5.46 1.65
N PHE A 51 -1.80 4.94 0.85
CA PHE A 51 -1.34 5.57 -0.38
C PHE A 51 -1.79 4.85 -1.66
N CYS A 52 -2.70 3.87 -1.58
CA CYS A 52 -3.10 3.07 -2.75
C CYS A 52 -3.89 3.84 -3.83
N PHE A 53 -4.14 5.14 -3.65
CA PHE A 53 -4.54 6.05 -4.73
C PHE A 53 -3.43 6.26 -5.78
N ASP A 54 -2.17 6.08 -5.39
CA ASP A 54 -1.02 6.10 -6.30
C ASP A 54 -0.72 4.70 -6.87
N ALA A 55 -0.47 4.65 -8.17
CA ALA A 55 -0.27 3.39 -8.88
C ALA A 55 1.00 2.64 -8.45
N GLN A 56 2.09 3.34 -8.12
CA GLN A 56 3.33 2.69 -7.68
C GLN A 56 3.18 2.13 -6.26
N MET A 57 2.51 2.87 -5.38
CA MET A 57 2.15 2.38 -4.04
C MET A 57 1.26 1.15 -4.10
N LEU A 58 0.26 1.13 -5.00
CA LEU A 58 -0.56 -0.05 -5.23
C LEU A 58 0.25 -1.26 -5.72
N LEU A 59 1.28 -1.06 -6.54
CA LEU A 59 2.16 -2.15 -6.97
C LEU A 59 2.96 -2.73 -5.80
N LEU A 60 3.46 -1.89 -4.89
CA LEU A 60 4.14 -2.31 -3.67
C LEU A 60 3.19 -3.08 -2.75
N PHE A 61 1.99 -2.55 -2.52
CA PHE A 61 0.94 -3.21 -1.75
C PHE A 61 0.65 -4.61 -2.30
N LYS A 62 0.33 -4.72 -3.59
CA LYS A 62 0.06 -6.01 -4.25
C LYS A 62 1.26 -6.97 -4.19
N LYS A 63 2.49 -6.45 -4.25
CA LYS A 63 3.71 -7.26 -4.12
C LYS A 63 3.83 -7.85 -2.71
N LEU A 64 3.61 -7.07 -1.68
CA LEU A 64 3.65 -7.54 -0.30
C LEU A 64 2.48 -8.49 0.00
N CYS A 65 1.27 -8.22 -0.51
CA CYS A 65 0.15 -9.16 -0.41
C CYS A 65 0.47 -10.53 -1.03
N ARG A 66 1.08 -10.58 -2.23
CA ARG A 66 1.46 -11.87 -2.85
C ARG A 66 2.45 -12.65 -2.00
N TYR A 67 3.39 -11.97 -1.37
CA TYR A 67 4.31 -12.60 -0.44
C TYR A 67 3.59 -13.09 0.82
N TYR A 68 2.75 -12.23 1.42
CA TYR A 68 2.04 -12.55 2.65
C TYR A 68 0.97 -13.63 2.46
N TRP A 69 0.47 -13.82 1.24
CA TRP A 69 -0.46 -14.90 0.91
C TRP A 69 0.08 -16.28 1.26
N GLU A 70 1.39 -16.50 1.05
CA GLU A 70 2.06 -17.77 1.37
C GLU A 70 2.20 -18.00 2.89
N ILE A 71 2.05 -16.95 3.70
CA ILE A 71 2.19 -16.99 5.16
C ILE A 71 0.82 -17.04 5.82
N ASN A 72 -0.05 -16.09 5.49
CA ASN A 72 -1.41 -16.00 6.02
C ASN A 72 -2.38 -15.53 4.92
N PRO A 73 -2.99 -16.48 4.18
CA PRO A 73 -3.90 -16.16 3.08
C PRO A 73 -5.20 -15.52 3.57
N ARG A 74 -5.64 -15.83 4.80
CA ARG A 74 -6.85 -15.23 5.38
C ARG A 74 -6.66 -13.74 5.62
N ALA A 75 -5.61 -13.37 6.36
CA ALA A 75 -5.30 -11.96 6.61
C ALA A 75 -5.02 -11.21 5.30
N THR A 76 -4.32 -11.84 4.35
CA THR A 76 -4.07 -11.23 3.04
C THR A 76 -5.38 -10.96 2.27
N ALA A 77 -6.37 -11.87 2.34
CA ALA A 77 -7.68 -11.65 1.73
C ALA A 77 -8.42 -10.46 2.35
N ASP A 78 -8.31 -10.29 3.68
CA ASP A 78 -8.89 -9.13 4.38
C ASP A 78 -8.27 -7.82 3.87
N TYR A 79 -6.94 -7.75 3.72
CA TYR A 79 -6.26 -6.58 3.12
C TYR A 79 -6.70 -6.27 1.69
N ILE A 80 -6.88 -7.31 0.85
CA ILE A 80 -7.38 -7.12 -0.52
C ILE A 80 -8.80 -6.54 -0.49
N ASN A 81 -9.64 -6.96 0.46
CA ASN A 81 -10.99 -6.42 0.62
C ASN A 81 -10.95 -4.98 1.14
N PHE A 82 -10.09 -4.64 2.11
CA PHE A 82 -9.92 -3.25 2.56
C PHE A 82 -9.48 -2.33 1.41
N TYR A 83 -8.57 -2.78 0.55
CA TYR A 83 -8.23 -2.04 -0.67
C TYR A 83 -9.46 -1.80 -1.57
N ARG A 84 -10.28 -2.83 -1.80
CA ARG A 84 -11.48 -2.70 -2.63
C ARG A 84 -12.47 -1.71 -2.05
N GLU A 85 -12.78 -1.86 -0.76
CA GLU A 85 -13.72 -0.98 -0.06
C GLU A 85 -13.26 0.48 -0.07
N MET A 86 -11.95 0.73 0.06
CA MET A 86 -11.41 2.09 0.09
C MET A 86 -11.25 2.72 -1.31
N TRP A 87 -10.85 1.94 -2.31
CA TRP A 87 -10.31 2.49 -3.56
C TRP A 87 -10.93 1.95 -4.86
N ASP A 88 -11.50 0.73 -4.87
CA ASP A 88 -11.98 0.06 -6.09
C ASP A 88 -13.52 0.10 -6.22
N ASP A 89 -14.24 0.00 -5.10
CA ASP A 89 -15.70 -0.08 -5.07
C ASP A 89 -16.39 1.29 -5.34
N GLY A 90 -15.63 2.36 -5.57
CA GLY A 90 -16.12 3.67 -6.02
C GLY A 90 -16.61 3.72 -7.48
N GLY A 91 -16.67 2.57 -8.17
CA GLY A 91 -17.08 2.43 -9.57
C GLY A 91 -18.40 1.68 -9.81
N LYS A 92 -19.32 1.65 -8.84
CA LYS A 92 -20.69 1.11 -9.02
C LYS A 92 -21.76 2.17 -8.88
#